data_AF-G7EJE2-F1
#
_entry.id   AF-G7EJE2-F1
#
_cell.length_a   1.000
_cell.length_b   1.000
_cell.length_c   1.000
_cell.angle_alpha   90.00
_cell.angle_beta   90.00
_cell.angle_gamma   90.00
#
_symmetry.space_group_name_H-M   'P 1'
#
loop_
_entity.id
_entity.type
_entity.pdbx_description
1 polymer ?
#
loop_
_entity_poly.entity_id
_entity_poly.type
_entity_poly.pdbx_seq_one_letter_code
_entity_poly.pdbx_strand_id
1 'polypeptide(L)'
;MIDPEFGFFGPAGFDIGSFIGNLLLNYCAQYGHIEDFVARRNYQTHLLSTLVECYTLFEQHWLTLINDHTTDNSLKVTGYGEYFIKGVLQDAIGYCGAELIRRTIGLAHVTDIDSIGDEKARLIVQQQTLALGEQLILNAQTCDNKEAFFSLLISQLN
;
A
#
# COMPACT_ATOMS: atom_id res chain seq x y z
N MET A 1 2.94 -16.73 3.33
CA MET A 1 1.50 -16.40 3.32
C MET A 1 0.77 -17.54 4.03
N ILE A 2 -0.16 -17.19 4.92
CA ILE A 2 -1.02 -18.12 5.66
C ILE A 2 -2.45 -17.58 5.59
N ASP A 3 -3.44 -18.41 5.92
CA ASP A 3 -4.86 -18.03 6.09
C ASP A 3 -5.58 -17.43 4.85
N PRO A 4 -5.65 -18.16 3.72
CA PRO A 4 -6.35 -17.70 2.51
C PRO A 4 -7.87 -17.96 2.56
N GLU A 5 -8.51 -17.89 3.73
CA GLU A 5 -9.94 -18.25 3.89
C GLU A 5 -10.90 -17.32 3.12
N PHE A 6 -10.46 -16.10 2.81
CA PHE A 6 -11.17 -15.14 1.97
C PHE A 6 -10.85 -15.25 0.47
N GLY A 7 -10.21 -16.33 0.01
CA GLY A 7 -9.84 -16.50 -1.39
C GLY A 7 -11.05 -16.65 -2.32
N PHE A 8 -11.19 -15.73 -3.27
CA PHE A 8 -12.15 -15.82 -4.39
C PHE A 8 -11.59 -15.12 -5.64
N PHE A 9 -12.30 -15.22 -6.77
CA PHE A 9 -11.95 -14.48 -7.98
C PHE A 9 -12.29 -12.98 -7.82
N GLY A 10 -11.32 -12.22 -7.34
CA GLY A 10 -11.43 -10.78 -7.11
C GLY A 10 -10.42 -9.96 -7.94
N PRO A 11 -10.42 -8.64 -7.77
CA PRO A 11 -9.45 -7.76 -8.44
C PRO A 11 -8.05 -7.99 -7.89
N ALA A 12 -7.07 -8.19 -8.78
CA ALA A 12 -5.68 -8.47 -8.40
C ALA A 12 -5.03 -7.38 -7.53
N GLY A 13 -5.48 -6.12 -7.68
CA GLY A 13 -5.02 -5.00 -6.86
C GLY A 13 -5.37 -5.12 -5.37
N PHE A 14 -6.37 -5.93 -4.99
CA PHE A 14 -6.81 -6.03 -3.60
C PHE A 14 -5.71 -6.53 -2.67
N ASP A 15 -5.08 -7.67 -3.00
CA ASP A 15 -4.04 -8.26 -2.15
C ASP A 15 -2.80 -7.37 -2.06
N ILE A 16 -2.43 -6.73 -3.18
CA ILE A 16 -1.31 -5.79 -3.26
C ILE A 16 -1.61 -4.57 -2.38
N GLY A 17 -2.82 -4.02 -2.52
CA GLY A 17 -3.27 -2.87 -1.74
C GLY A 17 -3.35 -3.17 -0.25
N SER A 18 -3.89 -4.33 0.15
CA SER A 18 -3.94 -4.74 1.55
C SER A 18 -2.55 -4.97 2.14
N PHE A 19 -1.61 -5.56 1.38
CA PHE A 19 -0.22 -5.72 1.81
C PHE A 19 0.46 -4.37 2.05
N ILE A 20 0.39 -3.47 1.06
CA ILE A 20 0.96 -2.12 1.14
C ILE A 20 0.30 -1.33 2.28
N GLY A 21 -1.02 -1.44 2.44
CA GLY A 21 -1.78 -0.80 3.50
C GLY A 21 -1.28 -1.19 4.89
N ASN A 22 -0.94 -2.45 5.11
CA ASN A 22 -0.39 -2.91 6.40
C ASN A 22 1.03 -2.37 6.66
N LEU A 23 1.88 -2.23 5.63
CA LEU A 23 3.18 -1.53 5.79
C LEU A 23 2.99 -0.06 6.17
N LEU A 24 2.02 0.62 5.57
CA LEU A 24 1.73 2.03 5.84
C LEU A 24 1.05 2.24 7.21
N LEU A 25 0.19 1.31 7.66
CA LEU A 25 -0.32 1.29 9.03
C LEU A 25 0.82 1.23 10.04
N ASN A 26 1.78 0.32 9.82
CA ASN A 26 2.95 0.21 10.67
C ASN A 26 3.84 1.46 10.61
N TYR A 27 3.97 2.10 9.44
CA TYR A 27 4.70 3.36 9.26
C TYR A 27 4.10 4.50 10.11
N CYS A 28 2.79 4.69 10.04
CA CYS A 28 2.08 5.71 10.80
C CYS A 28 2.19 5.44 12.31
N ALA A 29 2.03 4.18 12.72
CA ALA A 29 2.10 3.77 14.11
C ALA A 29 3.44 4.09 14.79
N GLN A 30 4.55 4.17 14.05
CA GLN A 30 5.86 4.48 14.64
C GLN A 30 5.92 5.84 15.33
N TYR A 31 5.04 6.79 14.97
CA TYR A 31 4.93 8.05 15.70
C TYR A 31 4.58 7.85 17.18
N GLY A 32 3.74 6.86 17.48
CA GLY A 32 3.34 6.51 18.85
C GLY A 32 4.22 5.49 19.56
N HIS A 33 5.10 4.77 18.83
CA HIS A 33 5.95 3.72 19.41
C HIS A 33 7.40 4.13 19.64
N ILE A 34 7.94 5.04 18.83
CA ILE A 34 9.35 5.43 18.91
C ILE A 34 9.43 6.93 19.18
N GLU A 35 9.78 7.28 20.42
CA GLU A 35 9.96 8.67 20.85
C GLU A 35 11.19 9.33 20.20
N ASP A 36 12.29 8.58 20.08
CA ASP A 36 13.52 9.10 19.46
C ASP A 36 13.30 9.38 17.98
N PHE A 37 13.44 10.64 17.60
CA PHE A 37 13.14 11.11 16.25
C PHE A 37 13.98 10.40 15.18
N VAL A 38 15.27 10.18 15.43
CA VAL A 38 16.19 9.60 14.46
C VAL A 38 15.89 8.11 14.27
N ALA A 39 15.74 7.36 15.37
CA ALA A 39 15.36 5.96 15.34
C ALA A 39 14.02 5.75 14.64
N ARG A 40 13.02 6.60 14.95
CA ARG A 40 11.72 6.57 14.29
C ARG A 40 11.84 6.78 12.80
N ARG A 41 12.57 7.82 12.38
CA ARG A 41 12.71 8.14 10.96
C ARG A 41 13.44 7.03 10.22
N ASN A 42 14.46 6.42 10.80
CA ASN A 42 15.17 5.28 10.22
C ASN A 42 14.24 4.08 9.98
N TYR A 43 13.39 3.76 10.97
CA TYR A 43 12.45 2.65 10.84
C TYR A 43 11.34 2.95 9.82
N GLN A 44 10.82 4.18 9.82
CA GLN A 44 9.89 4.68 8.81
C GLN A 44 10.49 4.60 7.39
N THR A 45 11.75 5.00 7.22
CA THR A 45 12.47 4.87 5.94
C THR A 45 12.61 3.40 5.54
N HIS A 46 12.93 2.51 6.47
CA HIS A 46 13.02 1.07 6.19
C HIS A 46 11.69 0.53 5.63
N LEU A 47 10.55 0.85 6.26
CA LEU A 47 9.23 0.42 5.79
C LEU A 47 8.90 0.95 4.38
N LEU A 48 9.21 2.22 4.11
CA LEU A 48 9.01 2.80 2.78
C LEU A 48 9.92 2.16 1.72
N SER A 49 11.17 1.89 2.06
CA SER A 49 12.09 1.17 1.17
C SER A 49 11.60 -0.25 0.87
N THR A 50 11.10 -0.97 1.88
CA THR A 50 10.50 -2.30 1.69
C THR A 50 9.28 -2.23 0.76
N LEU A 51 8.40 -1.26 0.94
CA LEU A 51 7.25 -1.04 0.04
C LEU A 51 7.71 -0.83 -1.41
N VAL A 52 8.67 0.08 -1.63
CA VAL A 52 9.21 0.41 -2.96
C VAL A 52 9.84 -0.83 -3.61
N GLU A 53 10.65 -1.57 -2.87
CA GLU A 53 11.32 -2.78 -3.35
C GLU A 53 10.31 -3.87 -3.71
N CYS A 54 9.38 -4.18 -2.81
CA CYS A 54 8.36 -5.20 -3.02
C CYS A 54 7.50 -4.90 -4.25
N TYR A 55 7.02 -3.67 -4.40
CA TYR A 55 6.19 -3.31 -5.55
C TYR A 55 7.00 -3.33 -6.87
N THR A 56 8.24 -2.84 -6.85
CA THR A 56 9.11 -2.84 -8.03
C THR A 56 9.38 -4.27 -8.51
N LEU A 57 9.72 -5.18 -7.58
CA LEU A 57 9.95 -6.59 -7.90
C LEU A 57 8.66 -7.28 -8.36
N PHE A 58 7.50 -6.95 -7.76
CA PHE A 58 6.20 -7.45 -8.21
C PHE A 58 5.94 -7.07 -9.67
N GLU A 59 6.04 -5.79 -10.01
CA GLU A 59 5.80 -5.29 -11.37
C GLU A 59 6.75 -5.96 -12.37
N GLN A 60 8.04 -6.01 -12.05
CA GLN A 60 9.05 -6.65 -12.90
C GLN A 60 8.71 -8.12 -13.15
N HIS A 61 8.46 -8.90 -12.09
CA HIS A 61 8.13 -10.31 -12.23
C HIS A 61 6.83 -10.52 -12.99
N TRP A 62 5.81 -9.70 -12.75
CA TRP A 62 4.54 -9.82 -13.45
C TRP A 62 4.69 -9.61 -14.95
N LEU A 63 5.42 -8.56 -15.36
CA LEU A 63 5.69 -8.30 -16.78
C LEU A 63 6.51 -9.42 -17.43
N THR A 64 7.50 -9.98 -16.72
CA THR A 64 8.23 -11.18 -17.18
C THR A 64 7.29 -12.38 -17.37
N LEU A 65 6.40 -12.65 -16.41
CA LEU A 65 5.45 -13.76 -16.51
C LEU A 65 4.45 -13.56 -17.66
N ILE A 66 3.96 -12.34 -17.89
CA ILE A 66 3.14 -12.02 -19.06
C ILE A 66 3.92 -12.36 -20.34
N ASN A 67 5.14 -11.83 -20.48
CA ASN A 67 5.94 -12.01 -21.69
C ASN A 67 6.26 -13.49 -21.98
N ASP A 68 6.63 -14.24 -20.94
CA ASP A 68 7.18 -15.58 -21.10
C ASP A 68 6.10 -16.67 -21.11
N HIS A 69 4.94 -16.42 -20.50
CA HIS A 69 3.96 -17.48 -20.19
C HIS A 69 2.51 -17.17 -20.53
N THR A 70 2.16 -15.97 -21.02
CA THR A 70 0.76 -15.67 -21.28
C THR A 70 0.16 -16.53 -22.41
N THR A 71 -1.05 -17.06 -22.16
CA THR A 71 -1.87 -17.72 -23.17
C THR A 71 -2.94 -16.79 -23.75
N ASP A 72 -3.18 -15.62 -23.13
CA ASP A 72 -4.15 -14.63 -23.58
C ASP A 72 -3.60 -13.81 -24.76
N ASN A 73 -4.37 -13.69 -25.83
CA ASN A 73 -3.91 -13.00 -27.04
C ASN A 73 -3.81 -11.48 -26.87
N SER A 74 -4.59 -10.88 -25.98
CA SER A 74 -4.55 -9.45 -25.69
C SER A 74 -3.27 -9.11 -24.92
N LEU A 75 -2.91 -9.93 -23.94
CA LEU A 75 -1.66 -9.78 -23.16
C LEU A 75 -0.37 -9.95 -23.98
N LYS A 76 -0.44 -10.56 -25.17
CA LYS A 76 0.71 -10.65 -26.10
C LYS A 76 0.95 -9.38 -26.89
N VAL A 77 -0.04 -8.48 -26.95
CA VAL A 77 0.10 -7.21 -27.67
C VAL A 77 1.11 -6.34 -26.91
N THR A 78 2.16 -5.92 -27.61
CA THR A 78 3.21 -5.04 -27.04
C THR A 78 2.58 -3.81 -26.39
N GLY A 79 2.94 -3.54 -25.13
CA GLY A 79 2.43 -2.41 -24.35
C GLY A 79 1.13 -2.70 -23.58
N TYR A 80 0.41 -3.80 -23.88
CA TYR A 80 -0.85 -4.11 -23.19
C TYR A 80 -0.62 -4.66 -21.78
N GLY A 81 0.48 -5.39 -21.54
CA GLY A 81 0.84 -5.87 -20.20
C GLY A 81 1.12 -4.72 -19.23
N GLU A 82 1.83 -3.70 -19.69
CA GLU A 82 2.11 -2.46 -18.96
C GLU A 82 0.83 -1.67 -18.71
N TYR A 83 -0.05 -1.57 -19.72
CA TYR A 83 -1.37 -0.96 -19.56
C TYR A 83 -2.23 -1.70 -18.51
N PHE A 84 -2.23 -3.02 -18.54
CA PHE A 84 -2.95 -3.84 -17.56
C PHE A 84 -2.40 -3.63 -16.14
N ILE A 85 -1.07 -3.68 -15.98
CA ILE A 85 -0.43 -3.49 -14.67
C ILE A 85 -0.65 -2.09 -14.11
N LYS A 86 -0.70 -1.05 -14.97
CA LYS A 86 -1.12 0.28 -14.55
C LYS A 86 -2.51 0.24 -13.88
N GLY A 87 -3.49 -0.46 -14.47
CA GLY A 87 -4.81 -0.60 -13.86
C GLY A 87 -4.75 -1.32 -12.52
N VAL A 88 -3.98 -2.40 -12.43
CA VAL A 88 -3.76 -3.15 -11.18
C VAL A 88 -3.11 -2.26 -10.09
N LEU A 89 -2.16 -1.40 -10.45
CA LEU A 89 -1.57 -0.42 -9.53
C LEU A 89 -2.62 0.53 -9.00
N GLN A 90 -3.43 1.11 -9.87
CA GLN A 90 -4.46 2.09 -9.48
C GLN A 90 -5.49 1.45 -8.53
N ASP A 91 -5.91 0.22 -8.81
CA ASP A 91 -6.74 -0.57 -7.89
C ASP A 91 -6.04 -0.80 -6.54
N ALA A 92 -4.76 -1.19 -6.56
CA ALA A 92 -3.98 -1.43 -5.35
C ALA A 92 -3.84 -0.17 -4.48
N ILE A 93 -3.64 1.00 -5.08
CA ILE A 93 -3.59 2.29 -4.35
C ILE A 93 -4.94 2.57 -3.69
N GLY A 94 -6.05 2.38 -4.41
CA GLY A 94 -7.39 2.56 -3.87
C GLY A 94 -7.69 1.60 -2.71
N TYR A 95 -7.39 0.31 -2.87
CA TYR A 95 -7.57 -0.69 -1.82
C TYR A 95 -6.63 -0.49 -0.63
N CYS A 96 -5.41 0.00 -0.85
CA CYS A 96 -4.52 0.43 0.21
C CYS A 96 -5.18 1.54 1.05
N GLY A 97 -5.72 2.59 0.41
CA GLY A 97 -6.41 3.64 1.14
C GLY A 97 -7.65 3.15 1.90
N ALA A 98 -8.41 2.22 1.31
CA ALA A 98 -9.54 1.58 1.98
C ALA A 98 -9.10 0.73 3.18
N GLU A 99 -7.98 0.02 3.09
CA GLU A 99 -7.38 -0.75 4.19
C GLU A 99 -6.98 0.18 5.35
N LEU A 100 -6.30 1.30 5.05
CA LEU A 100 -5.93 2.31 6.04
C LEU A 100 -7.16 2.83 6.80
N ILE A 101 -8.21 3.20 6.08
CA ILE A 101 -9.43 3.75 6.68
C ILE A 101 -10.14 2.68 7.51
N ARG A 102 -10.43 1.51 6.93
CA ARG A 102 -11.23 0.47 7.62
C ARG A 102 -10.54 -0.07 8.87
N ARG A 103 -9.20 -0.10 8.90
CA ARG A 103 -8.43 -0.54 10.07
C ARG A 103 -8.32 0.51 11.16
N THR A 104 -8.64 1.76 10.85
CA THR A 104 -8.56 2.87 11.80
C THR A 104 -9.91 3.16 12.46
N ILE A 105 -11.01 3.08 11.71
CA ILE A 105 -12.36 3.44 12.20
C ILE A 105 -13.42 2.35 11.98
N GLY A 106 -13.04 1.21 11.40
CA GLY A 106 -13.94 0.07 11.21
C GLY A 106 -13.98 -0.86 12.42
N LEU A 107 -14.62 -2.03 12.26
CA LEU A 107 -14.81 -2.98 13.36
C LEU A 107 -13.51 -3.70 13.78
N ALA A 108 -12.66 -4.03 12.81
CA ALA A 108 -11.48 -4.86 13.01
C ALA A 108 -10.20 -4.02 12.90
N HIS A 109 -9.74 -3.52 14.04
CA HIS A 109 -8.54 -2.69 14.14
C HIS A 109 -7.23 -3.48 13.93
N VAL A 110 -6.10 -2.78 14.00
CA VAL A 110 -4.74 -3.37 13.99
C VAL A 110 -3.99 -3.08 15.28
N THR A 111 -3.19 -4.06 15.71
CA THR A 111 -2.41 -3.94 16.96
C THR A 111 -1.39 -2.81 16.89
N ASP A 112 -0.85 -2.51 15.72
CA ASP A 112 0.08 -1.41 15.47
C ASP A 112 -0.43 -0.08 16.03
N ILE A 113 -1.72 0.24 15.85
CA ILE A 113 -2.31 1.48 16.34
C ILE A 113 -2.89 1.30 17.75
N ASP A 114 -3.62 0.21 18.01
CA ASP A 114 -4.32 0.01 19.29
C ASP A 114 -3.37 -0.19 20.49
N SER A 115 -2.14 -0.64 20.25
CA SER A 115 -1.13 -0.82 21.30
C SER A 115 -0.42 0.46 21.73
N ILE A 116 -0.61 1.59 21.04
CA ILE A 116 -0.01 2.88 21.39
C ILE A 116 -0.59 3.37 22.73
N GLY A 117 0.19 3.35 23.80
CA GLY A 117 -0.29 3.65 25.16
C GLY A 117 -0.76 5.09 25.38
N ASP A 118 -0.09 6.07 24.76
CA ASP A 118 -0.49 7.48 24.84
C ASP A 118 -1.68 7.76 23.91
N GLU A 119 -2.83 8.08 24.51
CA GLU A 119 -4.07 8.40 23.79
C GLU A 119 -3.92 9.58 22.82
N LYS A 120 -3.11 10.59 23.15
CA LYS A 120 -2.89 11.75 22.27
C LYS A 120 -2.05 11.35 21.06
N ALA A 121 -0.98 10.58 21.28
CA ALA A 121 -0.17 10.05 20.19
C ALA A 121 -0.99 9.13 19.29
N ARG A 122 -1.82 8.26 19.88
CA ARG A 122 -2.73 7.38 19.14
C ARG A 122 -3.71 8.16 18.28
N LEU A 123 -4.34 9.21 18.82
CA LEU A 123 -5.25 10.06 18.06
C LEU A 123 -4.54 10.72 16.85
N ILE A 124 -3.31 11.20 17.04
CA ILE A 124 -2.50 11.77 15.95
C ILE A 124 -2.24 10.73 14.87
N VAL A 125 -1.84 9.51 15.25
CA VAL A 125 -1.62 8.40 14.31
C VAL A 125 -2.89 8.07 13.53
N GLN A 126 -4.04 7.98 14.21
CA GLN A 126 -5.33 7.69 13.57
C GLN A 126 -5.71 8.77 12.56
N GLN A 127 -5.55 10.06 12.92
CA GLN A 127 -5.83 11.18 12.01
C GLN A 127 -4.92 11.16 10.78
N GLN A 128 -3.62 10.94 10.97
CA GLN A 128 -2.66 10.82 9.87
C GLN A 128 -2.98 9.64 8.95
N THR A 129 -3.32 8.49 9.53
CA THR A 129 -3.67 7.27 8.78
C THR A 129 -4.92 7.48 7.93
N LEU A 130 -5.96 8.13 8.48
CA LEU A 130 -7.19 8.46 7.76
C LEU A 130 -6.93 9.44 6.62
N ALA A 131 -6.18 10.51 6.90
CA ALA A 131 -5.82 11.51 5.88
C ALA A 131 -5.04 10.87 4.73
N LEU A 132 -4.06 10.02 5.03
CA LEU A 132 -3.31 9.27 4.02
C LEU A 132 -4.24 8.36 3.21
N GLY A 133 -5.11 7.60 3.88
CA GLY A 133 -6.06 6.70 3.22
C GLY A 133 -7.00 7.43 2.25
N GLU A 134 -7.52 8.58 2.65
CA GLU A 134 -8.35 9.44 1.80
C GLU A 134 -7.56 9.91 0.57
N GLN A 135 -6.33 10.40 0.76
CA GLN A 135 -5.51 10.90 -0.34
C GLN A 135 -5.14 9.79 -1.33
N LEU A 136 -4.88 8.57 -0.88
CA LEU A 136 -4.64 7.44 -1.76
C LEU A 136 -5.88 7.09 -2.59
N ILE A 137 -7.08 7.05 -1.98
CA ILE A 137 -8.32 6.78 -2.72
C ILE A 137 -8.58 7.86 -3.79
N LEU A 138 -8.49 9.14 -3.41
CA LEU A 138 -8.82 10.25 -4.32
C LEU A 138 -7.83 10.37 -5.48
N ASN A 139 -6.56 10.03 -5.26
CA ASN A 139 -5.50 10.19 -6.25
C ASN A 139 -5.07 8.87 -6.91
N ALA A 140 -5.74 7.75 -6.62
CA ALA A 140 -5.38 6.45 -7.22
C ALA A 140 -5.29 6.52 -8.75
N GLN A 141 -6.29 7.14 -9.38
CA GLN A 141 -6.39 7.24 -10.85
C GLN A 141 -5.40 8.24 -11.48
N THR A 142 -4.72 9.07 -10.69
CA THR A 142 -3.70 10.00 -11.18
C THR A 142 -2.30 9.36 -11.23
N CYS A 143 -2.13 8.19 -10.61
CA CYS A 143 -0.87 7.45 -10.60
C CYS A 143 -0.77 6.56 -11.84
N ASP A 144 -0.10 7.05 -12.87
CA ASP A 144 0.06 6.32 -14.15
C ASP A 144 1.19 5.28 -14.15
N ASN A 145 2.05 5.30 -13.13
CA ASN A 145 3.15 4.37 -12.93
C ASN A 145 3.57 4.36 -11.44
N LYS A 146 4.48 3.45 -11.08
CA LYS A 146 4.97 3.33 -9.70
C LYS A 146 5.72 4.56 -9.21
N GLU A 147 6.41 5.29 -10.09
CA GLU A 147 7.13 6.51 -9.74
C GLU A 147 6.17 7.63 -9.31
N ALA A 148 5.01 7.74 -9.97
CA ALA A 148 3.94 8.65 -9.58
C ALA A 148 3.33 8.24 -8.23
N PHE A 149 3.13 6.94 -8.00
CA PHE A 149 2.67 6.42 -6.70
C PHE A 149 3.68 6.72 -5.58
N PHE A 150 4.96 6.47 -5.78
CA PHE A 150 6.00 6.77 -4.78
C PHE A 150 6.11 8.27 -4.51
N SER A 151 5.96 9.09 -5.55
CA SER A 151 5.92 10.55 -5.41
C SER A 151 4.70 11.02 -4.61
N LEU A 152 3.52 10.43 -4.85
CA LEU A 152 2.33 10.67 -4.06
C LEU A 152 2.59 10.33 -2.58
N LEU A 153 3.12 9.14 -2.28
CA LEU A 153 3.44 8.76 -0.90
C LEU A 153 4.38 9.76 -0.23
N ILE A 154 5.47 10.14 -0.88
CA ILE A 154 6.43 11.11 -0.33
C ILE A 154 5.75 12.46 -0.06
N SER A 155 4.82 12.90 -0.93
CA SER A 155 4.09 14.16 -0.74
C SER A 155 3.14 14.14 0.46
N GLN A 156 2.63 12.97 0.85
CA GLN A 156 1.67 12.82 1.95
C GLN A 156 2.33 12.47 3.29
N LEU A 157 3.57 11.98 3.28
CA LEU A 157 4.27 11.45 4.45
C LEU A 157 5.39 12.37 4.99
N ASN A 158 5.56 13.55 4.38
CA ASN A 158 6.51 14.58 4.80
C ASN A 158 5.85 15.67 5.65
#